data_AF-A0A162TK71-F1
#
_entry.id   AF-A0A162TK71-F1
#
_cell.length_a   1.000
_cell.length_b   1.000
_cell.length_c   1.000
_cell.angle_alpha   90.00
_cell.angle_beta   90.00
_cell.angle_gamma   90.00
#
_symmetry.space_group_name_H-M   'P 1'
#
loop_
_entity.id
_entity.type
_entity.pdbx_description
1 polymer ?
#
loop_
_entity_poly.entity_id
_entity_poly.type
_entity_poly.pdbx_seq_one_letter_code
_entity_poly.pdbx_strand_id
1 'polypeptide(L)'
;MEINPTCFILPASCQEVSLLPARSPHRDSLQAWRSREHWIPYFTVNTVTDTVENARTAASLQHKHTKSQLKETRSKEVMNIFMHQTELTPVENSLPTAKLRPDANMSFYKTSILSKHSEDIQLIWTLAIALTQPDQAALVKKWVRDLVEPGLENQLKRSQELHANDPFITTFVYMTFGQTDAASESAQAQNDFNLAMYIIHSETKDTTQVVQQQISDFKANGQWQTMSVFHKKCWYAVAGDLGYMAADDFAVTERVYWQCALGMYVWFGTRHGSFDLSRYNKALDDRTNSNLNQFKTTKHTAVPDDRCLWYQLLQWWIGNDKVANIDEWPSDLVWLLTVYKQPNTMDEKYALRWIEYLETQDMAELAIYATLFLKRPAEKLNHILRECEWSNEAKLINSYHIPKKQVYIAKALNAHDSWDYEGEFKCLIQGGLKEQAKMALLHFLLPKTYDENDAALKKSIHFLSEMPGPEDDAEIKTLRDTYTALLDKDNMEHADRYIKELQQLQQKYKSQNLHTLLQGLIESLMDYM
;
A
#
# COMPACT_ATOMS: atom_id res chain seq x y z
N MET A 1 7.89 17.45 41.03
CA MET A 1 7.07 18.47 41.73
C MET A 1 7.40 19.80 41.08
N GLU A 2 6.36 20.46 40.55
CA GLU A 2 6.31 21.84 40.04
C GLU A 2 7.17 22.17 38.80
N ILE A 3 6.58 22.19 37.60
CA ILE A 3 5.83 23.32 36.97
C ILE A 3 6.79 24.42 36.48
N ASN A 4 7.07 24.39 35.16
CA ASN A 4 6.93 25.44 34.10
C ASN A 4 6.46 26.87 34.54
N PRO A 5 6.41 27.94 33.70
CA PRO A 5 6.70 28.08 32.26
C PRO A 5 7.23 29.50 31.85
N THR A 6 7.16 29.80 30.53
CA THR A 6 6.88 31.12 29.89
C THR A 6 7.98 32.21 29.93
N CYS A 7 8.19 33.09 28.96
CA CYS A 7 7.59 33.39 27.64
C CYS A 7 8.49 34.47 26.98
N PHE A 8 8.48 34.53 25.64
CA PHE A 8 8.57 35.69 24.73
C PHE A 8 9.33 36.97 25.12
N ILE A 9 10.14 37.49 24.18
CA ILE A 9 9.94 38.78 23.46
C ILE A 9 11.18 39.07 22.57
N LEU A 10 10.95 39.25 21.27
CA LEU A 10 11.83 39.96 20.34
C LEU A 10 11.66 41.49 20.54
N PRO A 11 12.67 42.30 20.20
CA PRO A 11 12.38 43.30 19.17
C PRO A 11 13.50 43.50 18.14
N ALA A 12 13.04 43.96 16.97
CA ALA A 12 13.82 44.36 15.81
C ALA A 12 14.43 45.77 15.93
N SER A 13 15.55 46.00 15.25
CA SER A 13 15.90 47.20 14.44
C SER A 13 17.39 47.11 14.06
N CYS A 14 17.74 46.90 12.79
CA CYS A 14 17.94 47.90 11.74
C CYS A 14 19.09 48.88 12.02
N GLN A 15 20.23 48.69 11.34
CA GLN A 15 20.95 49.80 10.71
C GLN A 15 21.68 49.31 9.45
N GLU A 16 21.28 49.91 8.33
CA GLU A 16 21.86 49.81 7.00
C GLU A 16 23.23 50.50 6.96
N VAL A 17 24.18 49.94 6.20
CA VAL A 17 25.15 50.74 5.44
C VAL A 17 25.27 50.15 4.04
N SER A 18 24.76 50.92 3.09
CA SER A 18 24.79 50.72 1.65
C SER A 18 26.16 51.04 1.08
N LEU A 19 26.76 50.12 0.30
CA LEU A 19 27.68 50.46 -0.78
C LEU A 19 27.51 49.46 -1.95
N LEU A 20 26.70 49.85 -2.93
CA LEU A 20 26.85 49.47 -4.34
C LEU A 20 28.08 50.21 -4.93
N PRO A 21 28.65 49.86 -6.12
CA PRO A 21 28.02 49.12 -7.23
C PRO A 21 28.92 48.11 -8.00
N ALA A 22 28.29 47.17 -8.72
CA ALA A 22 28.68 46.82 -10.09
C ALA A 22 27.55 46.02 -10.76
N ARG A 23 26.97 46.60 -11.81
CA ARG A 23 25.95 46.00 -12.67
C ARG A 23 26.58 44.87 -13.51
N SER A 24 25.89 43.73 -13.61
CA SER A 24 26.12 42.69 -14.63
C SER A 24 24.75 42.16 -15.12
N PRO A 25 24.57 41.89 -16.42
CA PRO A 25 23.27 41.69 -17.05
C PRO A 25 22.92 40.20 -17.10
N HIS A 26 22.13 39.70 -16.16
CA HIS A 26 21.51 38.36 -16.27
C HIS A 26 20.24 38.26 -15.42
N ARG A 27 19.28 39.16 -15.66
CA ARG A 27 17.95 39.10 -15.02
C ARG A 27 16.80 38.69 -15.95
N ASP A 28 17.11 38.32 -17.20
CA ASP A 28 16.09 37.92 -18.19
C ASP A 28 15.96 36.40 -18.40
N SER A 29 16.69 35.55 -17.67
CA SER A 29 16.62 34.09 -17.82
C SER A 29 15.90 33.34 -16.69
N LEU A 30 15.43 34.03 -15.65
CA LEU A 30 14.73 33.42 -14.50
C LEU A 30 13.20 33.62 -14.50
N GLN A 31 12.65 34.33 -15.49
CA GLN A 31 11.19 34.48 -15.68
C GLN A 31 10.58 33.50 -16.70
N ALA A 32 11.37 32.65 -17.37
CA ALA A 32 10.88 31.68 -18.35
C ALA A 32 10.56 30.28 -17.77
N TRP A 33 10.72 30.07 -16.45
CA TRP A 33 10.55 28.75 -15.81
C TRP A 33 9.29 28.62 -14.92
N ARG A 34 8.40 29.62 -14.89
CA ARG A 34 7.14 29.58 -14.12
C ARG A 34 5.88 29.80 -14.96
N SER A 35 5.91 29.38 -16.23
CA SER A 35 4.75 29.46 -17.11
C SER A 35 4.63 28.18 -17.94
N ARG A 36 4.06 27.12 -17.33
CA ARG A 36 3.43 25.96 -18.01
C ARG A 36 2.75 25.01 -17.00
N GLU A 37 1.95 25.57 -16.11
CA GLU A 37 0.68 24.93 -15.77
C GLU A 37 -0.37 25.52 -16.74
N HIS A 38 -1.47 24.81 -17.00
CA HIS A 38 -2.56 25.10 -17.95
C HIS A 38 -2.51 24.31 -19.27
N TRP A 39 -2.81 23.01 -19.16
CA TRP A 39 -3.70 22.36 -20.11
C TRP A 39 -5.11 22.44 -19.53
N ILE A 40 -6.00 23.24 -20.12
CA ILE A 40 -7.50 23.13 -20.16
C ILE A 40 -8.00 24.31 -21.04
N PRO A 41 -8.84 24.09 -22.06
CA PRO A 41 -9.53 25.17 -22.76
C PRO A 41 -10.79 25.57 -21.97
N TYR A 42 -10.80 26.78 -21.42
CA TYR A 42 -11.98 27.37 -20.78
C TYR A 42 -12.83 28.12 -21.82
N PHE A 43 -14.06 27.66 -22.02
CA PHE A 43 -15.13 28.45 -22.63
C PHE A 43 -15.63 29.48 -21.62
N THR A 44 -15.71 30.74 -22.04
CA THR A 44 -16.35 31.84 -21.30
C THR A 44 -17.87 31.79 -21.42
N VAL A 45 -18.58 31.81 -20.29
CA VAL A 45 -19.97 32.28 -20.19
C VAL A 45 -20.06 33.13 -18.93
N ASN A 46 -20.54 34.36 -19.09
CA ASN A 46 -20.78 35.30 -17.99
C ASN A 46 -22.22 35.17 -17.44
N THR A 47 -22.30 35.42 -16.13
CA THR A 47 -23.46 35.80 -15.29
C THR A 47 -24.59 34.79 -15.04
N VAL A 48 -24.66 34.25 -13.81
CA VAL A 48 -25.70 34.46 -12.76
C VAL A 48 -25.13 33.86 -11.46
N THR A 49 -25.02 34.63 -10.36
CA THR A 49 -24.13 34.30 -9.23
C THR A 49 -24.68 33.41 -8.11
N ASP A 50 -25.96 33.05 -8.06
CA ASP A 50 -26.49 32.29 -6.90
C ASP A 50 -26.77 30.80 -7.18
N THR A 51 -26.64 30.35 -8.44
CA THR A 51 -26.74 28.93 -8.85
C THR A 51 -25.39 28.23 -8.97
N VAL A 52 -24.28 28.98 -8.99
CA VAL A 52 -22.91 28.47 -9.22
C VAL A 52 -22.32 27.83 -7.97
N GLU A 53 -22.65 28.30 -6.77
CA GLU A 53 -22.16 27.71 -5.51
C GLU A 53 -22.80 26.34 -5.22
N ASN A 54 -24.09 26.20 -5.50
CA ASN A 54 -24.79 24.91 -5.40
C ASN A 54 -24.32 23.93 -6.48
N ALA A 55 -24.04 24.38 -7.70
CA ALA A 55 -23.48 23.55 -8.76
C ALA A 55 -22.02 23.12 -8.48
N ARG A 56 -21.20 23.99 -7.89
CA ARG A 56 -19.83 23.64 -7.45
C ARG A 56 -19.82 22.65 -6.30
N THR A 57 -20.75 22.79 -5.37
CA THR A 57 -20.90 21.85 -4.24
C THR A 57 -21.43 20.50 -4.71
N ALA A 58 -22.42 20.49 -5.61
CA ALA A 58 -22.93 19.28 -6.25
C ALA A 58 -21.88 18.59 -7.15
N ALA A 59 -21.09 19.35 -7.92
CA ALA A 59 -19.99 18.80 -8.72
C ALA A 59 -18.83 18.28 -7.86
N SER A 60 -18.52 18.94 -6.75
CA SER A 60 -17.54 18.48 -5.75
C SER A 60 -18.01 17.19 -5.07
N LEU A 61 -19.29 17.09 -4.71
CA LEU A 61 -19.89 15.88 -4.12
C LEU A 61 -20.00 14.73 -5.12
N GLN A 62 -20.42 15.00 -6.37
CA GLN A 62 -20.42 14.01 -7.44
C GLN A 62 -19.01 13.52 -7.74
N HIS A 63 -18.02 14.42 -7.82
CA HIS A 63 -16.64 14.06 -8.07
C HIS A 63 -16.03 13.24 -6.92
N LYS A 64 -16.38 13.54 -5.66
CA LYS A 64 -16.03 12.73 -4.49
C LYS A 64 -16.68 11.34 -4.55
N HIS A 65 -17.96 11.26 -4.91
CA HIS A 65 -18.67 9.98 -5.08
C HIS A 65 -18.06 9.12 -6.19
N THR A 66 -17.76 9.69 -7.37
CA THR A 66 -17.14 8.96 -8.47
C THR A 66 -15.73 8.47 -8.11
N LYS A 67 -14.93 9.30 -7.41
CA LYS A 67 -13.61 8.89 -6.91
C LYS A 67 -13.71 7.77 -5.87
N SER A 68 -14.70 7.82 -4.98
CA SER A 68 -14.94 6.77 -3.98
C SER A 68 -15.34 5.45 -4.65
N GLN A 69 -16.27 5.49 -5.60
CA GLN A 69 -16.73 4.32 -6.36
C GLN A 69 -15.62 3.69 -7.19
N LEU A 70 -14.77 4.50 -7.83
CA LEU A 70 -13.60 3.99 -8.57
C LEU A 70 -12.62 3.27 -7.64
N LYS A 71 -12.34 3.84 -6.46
CA LYS A 71 -11.47 3.20 -5.47
C LYS A 71 -12.05 1.89 -4.94
N GLU A 72 -13.34 1.84 -4.65
CA GLU A 72 -14.03 0.63 -4.19
C GLU A 72 -13.98 -0.46 -5.27
N THR A 73 -14.31 -0.12 -6.53
CA THR A 73 -14.28 -1.07 -7.65
C THR A 73 -12.88 -1.65 -7.85
N ARG A 74 -11.85 -0.79 -7.78
CA ARG A 74 -10.45 -1.21 -7.86
C ARG A 74 -10.07 -2.13 -6.70
N SER A 75 -10.50 -1.81 -5.48
CA SER A 75 -10.20 -2.63 -4.30
C SER A 75 -10.74 -4.05 -4.45
N LYS A 76 -11.98 -4.18 -4.95
CA LYS A 76 -12.59 -5.47 -5.27
C LYS A 76 -11.84 -6.19 -6.39
N GLU A 77 -11.46 -5.51 -7.46
CA GLU A 77 -10.70 -6.11 -8.56
C GLU A 77 -9.32 -6.62 -8.09
N VAL A 78 -8.57 -5.81 -7.35
CA VAL A 78 -7.27 -6.17 -6.78
C VAL A 78 -7.41 -7.40 -5.88
N MET A 79 -8.36 -7.39 -4.95
CA MET A 79 -8.57 -8.51 -4.04
C MET A 79 -9.04 -9.78 -4.78
N ASN A 80 -9.88 -9.64 -5.80
CA ASN A 80 -10.30 -10.77 -6.63
C ASN A 80 -9.10 -11.39 -7.35
N ILE A 81 -8.26 -10.59 -8.00
CA ILE A 81 -7.04 -11.09 -8.67
C ILE A 81 -6.13 -11.77 -7.64
N PHE A 82 -5.92 -11.14 -6.48
CA PHE A 82 -5.08 -11.66 -5.42
C PHE A 82 -5.55 -13.04 -4.94
N MET A 83 -6.86 -13.20 -4.66
CA MET A 83 -7.45 -14.46 -4.23
C MET A 83 -7.25 -15.62 -5.21
N HIS A 84 -7.11 -15.35 -6.51
CA HIS A 84 -6.83 -16.38 -7.53
C HIS A 84 -5.34 -16.77 -7.59
N GLN A 85 -4.47 -15.91 -7.05
CA GLN A 85 -3.01 -16.08 -7.03
C GLN A 85 -2.48 -16.65 -5.71
N THR A 86 -3.36 -16.95 -4.77
CA THR A 86 -3.02 -17.41 -3.42
C THR A 86 -3.56 -18.79 -3.14
N GLU A 87 -2.92 -19.47 -2.19
CA GLU A 87 -3.32 -20.77 -1.69
C GLU A 87 -3.45 -20.69 -0.17
N LEU A 88 -4.55 -21.22 0.36
CA LEU A 88 -4.80 -21.36 1.78
C LEU A 88 -4.73 -22.85 2.12
N THR A 89 -3.69 -23.26 2.84
CA THR A 89 -3.59 -24.65 3.32
C THR A 89 -4.28 -24.75 4.69
N PRO A 90 -5.34 -25.56 4.83
CA PRO A 90 -6.00 -25.73 6.12
C PRO A 90 -5.06 -26.38 7.13
N VAL A 91 -5.11 -25.92 8.38
CA VAL A 91 -4.40 -26.51 9.51
C VAL A 91 -5.42 -26.88 10.56
N GLU A 92 -5.33 -28.10 11.10
CA GLU A 92 -6.30 -28.58 12.07
C GLU A 92 -6.33 -27.66 13.31
N ASN A 93 -7.53 -27.26 13.72
CA ASN A 93 -7.79 -26.42 14.91
C ASN A 93 -7.02 -25.09 14.96
N SER A 94 -6.53 -24.59 13.83
CA SER A 94 -5.76 -23.33 13.76
C SER A 94 -6.04 -22.59 12.45
N LEU A 95 -5.54 -21.35 12.36
CA LEU A 95 -5.69 -20.54 11.15
C LEU A 95 -4.97 -21.20 9.97
N PRO A 96 -5.48 -21.02 8.74
CA PRO A 96 -4.83 -21.57 7.56
C PRO A 96 -3.44 -20.97 7.38
N THR A 97 -2.56 -21.74 6.76
CA THR A 97 -1.30 -21.19 6.24
C THR A 97 -1.59 -20.54 4.90
N ALA A 98 -1.47 -19.21 4.83
CA ALA A 98 -1.67 -18.44 3.61
C ALA A 98 -0.35 -18.20 2.87
N LYS A 99 -0.29 -18.52 1.58
CA LYS A 99 0.89 -18.30 0.73
C LYS A 99 0.49 -17.85 -0.67
N LEU A 100 1.39 -17.11 -1.31
CA LEU A 100 1.31 -16.88 -2.75
C LEU A 100 1.61 -18.19 -3.48
N ARG A 101 0.88 -18.45 -4.56
CA ARG A 101 1.17 -19.56 -5.46
C ARG A 101 2.52 -19.34 -6.16
N PRO A 102 3.22 -20.41 -6.58
CA PRO A 102 4.50 -20.28 -7.31
C PRO A 102 4.39 -19.52 -8.64
N ASP A 103 3.21 -19.54 -9.27
CA ASP A 103 2.89 -18.84 -10.52
C ASP A 103 2.27 -17.45 -10.30
N ALA A 104 2.16 -16.99 -9.05
CA ALA A 104 1.66 -15.66 -8.73
C ALA A 104 2.53 -14.57 -9.37
N ASN A 105 1.88 -13.61 -10.01
CA ASN A 105 2.54 -12.57 -10.79
C ASN A 105 1.76 -11.25 -10.71
N MET A 106 2.46 -10.13 -10.49
CA MET A 106 1.81 -8.82 -10.48
C MET A 106 1.32 -8.35 -11.86
N SER A 107 1.71 -8.99 -12.96
CA SER A 107 1.28 -8.63 -14.31
C SER A 107 -0.25 -8.71 -14.51
N PHE A 108 -0.95 -9.56 -13.75
CA PHE A 108 -2.41 -9.64 -13.75
C PHE A 108 -3.10 -8.35 -13.26
N TYR A 109 -2.40 -7.48 -12.52
CA TYR A 109 -2.94 -6.19 -12.06
C TYR A 109 -2.86 -5.07 -13.11
N LYS A 110 -2.38 -5.35 -14.34
CA LYS A 110 -2.48 -4.42 -15.47
C LYS A 110 -3.91 -4.41 -16.03
N THR A 111 -4.84 -3.86 -15.26
CA THR A 111 -6.27 -3.91 -15.57
C THR A 111 -6.76 -2.66 -16.29
N SER A 112 -7.96 -2.75 -16.88
CA SER A 112 -8.63 -1.60 -17.49
C SER A 112 -9.11 -0.56 -16.47
N ILE A 113 -9.11 -0.89 -15.18
CA ILE A 113 -9.44 0.07 -14.11
C ILE A 113 -8.21 0.93 -13.79
N LEU A 114 -7.01 0.35 -13.83
CA LEU A 114 -5.77 1.10 -13.61
C LEU A 114 -5.63 2.27 -14.60
N SER A 115 -6.00 2.07 -15.87
CA SER A 115 -5.95 3.12 -16.90
C SER A 115 -6.93 4.28 -16.69
N LYS A 116 -7.87 4.17 -15.73
CA LYS A 116 -8.81 5.24 -15.34
C LYS A 116 -8.26 6.13 -14.22
N HIS A 117 -7.11 5.80 -13.64
CA HIS A 117 -6.46 6.60 -12.61
C HIS A 117 -5.52 7.68 -13.18
N SER A 118 -4.97 8.54 -12.31
CA SER A 118 -3.97 9.52 -12.73
C SER A 118 -2.72 8.86 -13.29
N GLU A 119 -2.01 9.57 -14.15
CA GLU A 119 -0.77 9.11 -14.79
C GLU A 119 0.27 8.66 -13.75
N ASP A 120 0.47 9.40 -12.67
CA ASP A 120 1.41 9.02 -11.59
C ASP A 120 1.09 7.65 -10.97
N ILE A 121 -0.20 7.37 -10.76
CA ILE A 121 -0.65 6.07 -10.25
C ILE A 121 -0.39 4.98 -11.30
N GLN A 122 -0.67 5.24 -12.57
CA GLN A 122 -0.39 4.28 -13.64
C GLN A 122 1.11 3.98 -13.75
N LEU A 123 1.96 5.00 -13.62
CA LEU A 123 3.43 4.87 -13.71
C LEU A 123 3.99 4.07 -12.53
N ILE A 124 3.63 4.40 -11.28
CA ILE A 124 4.14 3.64 -10.13
C ILE A 124 3.71 2.16 -10.19
N TRP A 125 2.48 1.87 -10.64
CA TRP A 125 2.00 0.50 -10.80
C TRP A 125 2.70 -0.27 -11.91
N THR A 126 2.82 0.32 -13.09
CA THR A 126 3.48 -0.34 -14.23
C THR A 126 4.96 -0.59 -13.95
N LEU A 127 5.62 0.31 -13.21
CA LEU A 127 6.97 0.09 -12.71
C LEU A 127 7.03 -1.04 -11.68
N ALA A 128 6.13 -1.07 -10.68
CA ALA A 128 6.07 -2.15 -9.69
C ALA A 128 5.86 -3.53 -10.34
N ILE A 129 5.04 -3.60 -11.39
CA ILE A 129 4.85 -4.81 -12.19
C ILE A 129 6.16 -5.22 -12.85
N ALA A 130 6.88 -4.29 -13.49
CA ALA A 130 8.16 -4.57 -14.15
C ALA A 130 9.23 -5.06 -13.16
N LEU A 131 9.30 -4.45 -11.96
CA LEU A 131 10.28 -4.77 -10.93
C LEU A 131 10.07 -6.15 -10.29
N THR A 132 8.84 -6.68 -10.31
CA THR A 132 8.51 -7.98 -9.70
C THR A 132 8.65 -9.17 -10.65
N GLN A 133 8.98 -8.93 -11.93
CA GLN A 133 9.16 -10.01 -12.90
C GLN A 133 10.56 -10.65 -12.82
N PRO A 134 10.71 -11.92 -13.26
CA PRO A 134 12.02 -12.59 -13.33
C PRO A 134 13.06 -11.85 -14.20
N ASP A 135 12.60 -11.18 -15.26
CA ASP A 135 13.37 -10.41 -16.24
C ASP A 135 13.35 -8.89 -15.96
N GLN A 136 13.22 -8.51 -14.68
CA GLN A 136 13.10 -7.11 -14.21
C GLN A 136 14.07 -6.13 -14.88
N ALA A 137 15.34 -6.50 -15.10
CA ALA A 137 16.34 -5.58 -15.66
C ALA A 137 16.00 -5.15 -17.10
N ALA A 138 15.51 -6.08 -17.92
CA ALA A 138 15.10 -5.79 -19.30
C ALA A 138 13.78 -5.01 -19.33
N LEU A 139 12.83 -5.40 -18.48
CA LEU A 139 11.52 -4.76 -18.42
C LEU A 139 11.57 -3.34 -17.87
N VAL A 140 12.40 -3.07 -16.86
CA VAL A 140 12.61 -1.71 -16.35
C VAL A 140 13.31 -0.84 -17.39
N LYS A 141 14.31 -1.37 -18.12
CA LYS A 141 14.94 -0.67 -19.24
C LYS A 141 13.93 -0.27 -20.30
N LYS A 142 13.07 -1.21 -20.70
CA LYS A 142 11.98 -0.95 -21.64
C LYS A 142 11.00 0.08 -21.09
N TRP A 143 10.58 -0.06 -19.84
CA TRP A 143 9.65 0.86 -19.19
C TRP A 143 10.18 2.30 -19.15
N VAL A 144 11.47 2.50 -18.86
CA VAL A 144 12.09 3.84 -18.90
C VAL A 144 12.11 4.40 -20.33
N ARG A 145 12.30 3.57 -21.37
CA ARG A 145 12.20 4.02 -22.77
C ARG A 145 10.78 4.44 -23.12
N ASP A 146 9.79 3.61 -22.79
CA ASP A 146 8.37 3.88 -23.02
C ASP A 146 7.93 5.18 -22.29
N LEU A 147 8.49 5.46 -21.10
CA LEU A 147 8.24 6.69 -20.35
C LEU A 147 8.73 7.95 -21.09
N VAL A 148 9.93 7.89 -21.69
CA VAL A 148 10.54 9.07 -22.32
C VAL A 148 10.15 9.21 -23.80
N GLU A 149 9.82 8.13 -24.49
CA GLU A 149 9.52 8.11 -25.93
C GLU A 149 8.59 9.24 -26.43
N PRO A 150 7.47 9.58 -25.76
CA PRO A 150 6.59 10.66 -26.22
C PRO A 150 7.26 12.04 -26.33
N GLY A 151 8.36 12.26 -25.61
CA GLY A 151 9.12 13.50 -25.64
C GLY A 151 10.12 13.62 -26.80
N LEU A 152 10.40 12.52 -27.52
CA LEU A 152 11.53 12.43 -28.45
C LEU A 152 11.44 13.43 -29.61
N GLU A 153 10.33 13.45 -30.33
CA GLU A 153 10.16 14.31 -31.52
C GLU A 153 10.30 15.79 -31.18
N ASN A 154 9.69 16.21 -30.07
CA ASN A 154 9.79 17.58 -29.57
C ASN A 154 11.24 17.94 -29.18
N GLN A 155 12.00 17.00 -28.60
CA GLN A 155 13.41 17.24 -28.29
C GLN A 155 14.31 17.26 -29.49
N LEU A 156 14.07 16.39 -30.48
CA LEU A 156 14.80 16.41 -31.75
C LEU A 156 14.64 17.78 -32.41
N LYS A 157 13.40 18.24 -32.58
CA LYS A 157 13.10 19.54 -33.18
C LYS A 157 13.80 20.68 -32.44
N ARG A 158 13.60 20.76 -31.12
CA ARG A 158 14.21 21.81 -30.29
C ARG A 158 15.73 21.78 -30.33
N SER A 159 16.34 20.60 -30.28
CA SER A 159 17.80 20.45 -30.24
C SER A 159 18.43 20.79 -31.58
N GLN A 160 17.79 20.41 -32.69
CA GLN A 160 18.21 20.77 -34.04
C GLN A 160 18.10 22.28 -34.28
N GLU A 161 17.07 22.95 -33.75
CA GLU A 161 16.94 24.41 -33.82
C GLU A 161 18.05 25.12 -33.02
N LEU A 162 18.37 24.64 -31.80
CA LEU A 162 19.37 25.26 -30.93
C LEU A 162 20.83 24.94 -31.33
N HIS A 163 21.06 23.80 -31.97
CA HIS A 163 22.38 23.27 -32.29
C HIS A 163 22.49 22.84 -33.76
N ALA A 164 21.92 23.65 -34.67
CA ALA A 164 21.82 23.35 -36.10
C ALA A 164 23.16 23.01 -36.80
N ASN A 165 24.28 23.47 -36.24
CA ASN A 165 25.61 23.28 -36.81
C ASN A 165 26.34 22.03 -36.30
N ASP A 166 25.78 21.29 -35.33
CA ASP A 166 26.43 20.09 -34.79
C ASP A 166 25.85 18.81 -35.41
N PRO A 167 26.63 18.07 -36.22
CA PRO A 167 26.14 16.87 -36.91
C PRO A 167 25.75 15.73 -35.97
N PHE A 168 26.26 15.72 -34.74
CA PHE A 168 26.01 14.66 -33.76
C PHE A 168 24.89 14.96 -32.77
N ILE A 169 24.20 16.12 -32.89
CA ILE A 169 23.09 16.45 -31.98
C ILE A 169 21.98 15.39 -32.04
N THR A 170 21.60 14.98 -33.24
CA THR A 170 20.53 13.99 -33.47
C THR A 170 20.94 12.62 -32.89
N THR A 171 22.19 12.20 -33.10
CA THR A 171 22.76 10.99 -32.50
C THR A 171 22.67 11.04 -30.98
N PHE A 172 23.12 12.16 -30.39
CA PHE A 172 23.11 12.32 -28.94
C PHE A 172 21.68 12.29 -28.37
N VAL A 173 20.73 12.98 -29.00
CA VAL A 173 19.33 12.96 -28.58
C VAL A 173 18.78 11.53 -28.63
N TYR A 174 18.95 10.78 -29.72
CA TYR A 174 18.52 9.37 -29.76
C TYR A 174 19.13 8.51 -28.65
N MET A 175 20.42 8.70 -28.35
CA MET A 175 21.08 8.04 -27.22
C MET A 175 20.46 8.40 -25.86
N THR A 176 20.04 9.66 -25.66
CA THR A 176 19.39 10.09 -24.41
C THR A 176 17.97 9.54 -24.22
N PHE A 177 17.34 9.03 -25.29
CA PHE A 177 16.03 8.35 -25.23
C PHE A 177 16.16 6.82 -25.32
N GLY A 178 17.39 6.28 -25.30
CA GLY A 178 17.63 4.84 -25.40
C GLY A 178 17.29 4.23 -26.76
N GLN A 179 17.22 5.05 -27.82
CA GLN A 179 16.95 4.61 -29.20
C GLN A 179 18.27 4.25 -29.90
N THR A 180 18.88 3.12 -29.54
CA THR A 180 20.23 2.75 -29.99
C THR A 180 20.33 2.51 -31.49
N ASP A 181 19.29 1.95 -32.11
CA ASP A 181 19.27 1.67 -33.54
C ASP A 181 19.26 2.98 -34.34
N ALA A 182 18.33 3.89 -34.02
CA ALA A 182 18.25 5.21 -34.64
C ALA A 182 19.51 6.06 -34.35
N ALA A 183 20.08 5.95 -33.14
CA ALA A 183 21.34 6.61 -32.81
C ALA A 183 22.50 6.07 -33.66
N SER A 184 22.58 4.76 -33.85
CA SER A 184 23.60 4.12 -34.69
C SER A 184 23.47 4.53 -36.15
N GLU A 185 22.26 4.47 -36.72
CA GLU A 185 22.00 4.94 -38.09
C GLU A 185 22.39 6.42 -38.26
N SER A 186 22.05 7.26 -37.28
CA SER A 186 22.44 8.66 -37.28
C SER A 186 23.96 8.86 -37.24
N ALA A 187 24.71 8.04 -36.49
CA ALA A 187 26.16 8.11 -36.43
C ALA A 187 26.82 7.64 -37.74
N GLN A 188 26.28 6.58 -38.36
CA GLN A 188 26.73 6.10 -39.68
C GLN A 188 26.52 7.15 -40.76
N ALA A 189 25.41 7.90 -40.72
CA ALA A 189 25.16 9.00 -41.64
C ALA A 189 26.21 10.12 -41.54
N GLN A 190 26.89 10.25 -40.38
CA GLN A 190 28.01 11.16 -40.17
C GLN A 190 29.39 10.53 -40.40
N ASN A 191 29.44 9.33 -40.99
CA ASN A 191 30.63 8.52 -41.27
C ASN A 191 31.40 8.04 -40.02
N ASP A 192 30.77 7.99 -38.83
CA ASP A 192 31.38 7.41 -37.63
C ASP A 192 30.84 6.00 -37.36
N PHE A 193 31.35 5.04 -38.15
CA PHE A 193 30.98 3.63 -38.06
C PHE A 193 31.42 2.99 -36.73
N ASN A 194 32.53 3.46 -36.15
CA ASN A 194 33.03 2.94 -34.87
C ASN A 194 32.08 3.33 -33.74
N LEU A 195 31.68 4.61 -33.68
CA LEU A 195 30.69 5.08 -32.70
C LEU A 195 29.37 4.32 -32.86
N ALA A 196 28.88 4.18 -34.10
CA ALA A 196 27.64 3.45 -34.39
C ALA A 196 27.69 1.99 -33.86
N MET A 197 28.80 1.29 -34.12
CA MET A 197 29.01 -0.08 -33.63
C MET A 197 28.99 -0.15 -32.10
N TYR A 198 29.67 0.78 -31.41
CA TYR A 198 29.70 0.77 -29.95
C TYR A 198 28.36 1.17 -29.31
N ILE A 199 27.58 2.04 -29.95
CA ILE A 199 26.21 2.37 -29.52
C ILE A 199 25.35 1.11 -29.50
N ILE A 200 25.29 0.34 -30.59
CA ILE A 200 24.52 -0.92 -30.63
C ILE A 200 25.03 -1.93 -29.59
N HIS A 201 26.35 -2.07 -29.48
CA HIS A 201 26.93 -3.06 -28.57
C HIS A 201 26.82 -2.70 -27.10
N SER A 202 26.60 -1.43 -26.75
CA SER A 202 26.44 -1.00 -25.35
C SER A 202 25.29 -1.71 -24.62
N GLU A 203 24.26 -2.15 -25.33
CA GLU A 203 23.14 -2.88 -24.72
C GLU A 203 23.46 -4.36 -24.46
N THR A 204 24.35 -4.93 -25.27
CA THR A 204 24.58 -6.38 -25.37
C THR A 204 25.94 -6.84 -24.85
N LYS A 205 26.90 -5.92 -24.69
CA LYS A 205 28.29 -6.20 -24.32
C LYS A 205 28.85 -5.09 -23.43
N ASP A 206 29.79 -5.43 -22.56
CA ASP A 206 30.59 -4.43 -21.85
C ASP A 206 31.70 -3.91 -22.78
N THR A 207 31.47 -2.75 -23.40
CA THR A 207 32.41 -2.11 -24.31
C THR A 207 33.28 -1.04 -23.62
N THR A 208 33.06 -0.80 -22.33
CA THR A 208 33.60 0.34 -21.56
C THR A 208 35.11 0.52 -21.75
N GLN A 209 35.89 -0.53 -21.49
CA GLN A 209 37.36 -0.45 -21.56
C GLN A 209 37.87 -0.16 -22.97
N VAL A 210 37.25 -0.78 -23.98
CA VAL A 210 37.64 -0.60 -25.39
C VAL A 210 37.33 0.83 -25.84
N VAL A 211 36.17 1.36 -25.46
CA VAL A 211 35.78 2.74 -25.79
C VAL A 211 36.67 3.75 -25.08
N GLN A 212 37.03 3.53 -23.82
CA GLN A 212 37.97 4.40 -23.08
C GLN A 212 39.37 4.42 -23.71
N GLN A 213 39.85 3.27 -24.20
CA GLN A 213 41.10 3.22 -24.97
C GLN A 213 40.98 4.02 -26.27
N GLN A 214 39.89 3.85 -27.02
CA GLN A 214 39.64 4.58 -28.25
C GLN A 214 39.60 6.11 -28.04
N ILE A 215 38.95 6.57 -26.95
CA ILE A 215 38.95 7.99 -26.55
C ILE A 215 40.39 8.47 -26.26
N SER A 216 41.20 7.66 -25.59
CA SER A 216 42.59 7.99 -25.28
C SER A 216 43.42 8.12 -26.56
N ASP A 217 43.22 7.24 -27.54
CA ASP A 217 43.88 7.29 -28.83
C ASP A 217 43.46 8.54 -29.63
N PHE A 218 42.19 8.92 -29.61
CA PHE A 218 41.72 10.17 -30.22
C PHE A 218 42.36 11.41 -29.60
N LYS A 219 42.57 11.40 -28.27
CA LYS A 219 43.26 12.49 -27.55
C LYS A 219 44.73 12.56 -27.90
N ALA A 220 45.42 11.41 -27.97
CA ALA A 220 46.83 11.34 -28.33
C ALA A 220 47.09 11.80 -29.78
N ASN A 221 46.18 11.47 -30.70
CA ASN A 221 46.30 11.77 -32.12
C ASN A 221 45.77 13.17 -32.52
N GLY A 222 45.33 14.00 -31.56
CA GLY A 222 44.83 15.35 -31.84
C GLY A 222 43.42 15.42 -32.47
N GLN A 223 42.80 14.27 -32.73
CA GLN A 223 41.46 14.20 -33.33
C GLN A 223 40.39 14.71 -32.37
N TRP A 224 40.57 14.44 -31.06
CA TRP A 224 39.63 14.82 -30.02
C TRP A 224 39.35 16.34 -29.98
N GLN A 225 40.36 17.19 -30.20
CA GLN A 225 40.20 18.64 -30.16
C GLN A 225 39.34 19.17 -31.33
N THR A 226 39.30 18.44 -32.44
CA THR A 226 38.53 18.81 -33.64
C THR A 226 37.08 18.33 -33.60
N MET A 227 36.75 17.39 -32.70
CA MET A 227 35.40 16.86 -32.54
C MET A 227 34.45 17.89 -31.93
N SER A 228 33.20 17.88 -32.38
CA SER A 228 32.15 18.71 -31.82
C SER A 228 31.82 18.30 -30.37
N VAL A 229 31.13 19.17 -29.63
CA VAL A 229 30.77 18.87 -28.23
C VAL A 229 29.84 17.66 -28.18
N PHE A 230 28.85 17.57 -29.08
CA PHE A 230 27.93 16.43 -29.09
C PHE A 230 28.60 15.13 -29.54
N HIS A 231 29.60 15.21 -30.43
CA HIS A 231 30.40 14.04 -30.80
C HIS A 231 31.15 13.46 -29.59
N LYS A 232 31.81 14.33 -28.81
CA LYS A 232 32.48 13.94 -27.56
C LYS A 232 31.49 13.40 -26.52
N LYS A 233 30.30 14.02 -26.40
CA LYS A 233 29.24 13.54 -25.50
C LYS A 233 28.78 12.13 -25.86
N CYS A 234 28.62 11.82 -27.15
CA CYS A 234 28.29 10.46 -27.59
C CYS A 234 29.38 9.46 -27.18
N TRP A 235 30.65 9.76 -27.43
CA TRP A 235 31.77 8.90 -27.04
C TRP A 235 31.86 8.67 -25.53
N TYR A 236 31.75 9.73 -24.72
CA TYR A 236 31.73 9.60 -23.26
C TYR A 236 30.50 8.85 -22.76
N ALA A 237 29.33 9.04 -23.37
CA ALA A 237 28.12 8.30 -23.01
C ALA A 237 28.32 6.80 -23.22
N VAL A 238 28.83 6.36 -24.37
CA VAL A 238 29.09 4.92 -24.60
C VAL A 238 30.20 4.37 -23.68
N ALA A 239 31.15 5.21 -23.26
CA ALA A 239 32.14 4.85 -22.25
C ALA A 239 31.56 4.76 -20.81
N GLY A 240 30.27 5.08 -20.61
CA GLY A 240 29.62 5.10 -19.30
C GLY A 240 30.03 6.29 -18.42
N ASP A 241 30.74 7.27 -18.97
CA ASP A 241 31.25 8.46 -18.30
C ASP A 241 30.25 9.62 -18.43
N LEU A 242 29.15 9.56 -17.66
CA LEU A 242 28.00 10.45 -17.78
C LEU A 242 28.10 11.76 -16.96
N GLY A 243 29.18 11.94 -16.20
CA GLY A 243 29.38 13.09 -15.32
C GLY A 243 30.02 14.31 -16.00
N TYR A 244 30.58 15.20 -15.18
CA TYR A 244 31.38 16.33 -15.63
C TYR A 244 32.81 15.89 -16.02
N MET A 245 33.22 16.23 -17.24
CA MET A 245 34.52 15.89 -17.82
C MET A 245 35.47 17.07 -17.67
N ALA A 246 36.30 17.06 -16.63
CA ALA A 246 37.19 18.18 -16.29
C ALA A 246 38.17 18.54 -17.42
N ALA A 247 38.64 17.55 -18.18
CA ALA A 247 39.57 17.76 -19.30
C ALA A 247 38.93 18.50 -20.48
N ASP A 248 37.60 18.44 -20.63
CA ASP A 248 36.86 19.02 -21.75
C ASP A 248 35.88 20.14 -21.33
N ASP A 249 35.77 20.42 -20.03
CA ASP A 249 34.93 21.45 -19.41
C ASP A 249 33.43 21.41 -19.78
N PHE A 250 32.85 20.21 -19.86
CA PHE A 250 31.39 20.05 -20.01
C PHE A 250 30.86 18.85 -19.21
N ALA A 251 29.55 18.82 -18.95
CA ALA A 251 28.86 17.66 -18.43
C ALA A 251 28.09 16.93 -19.54
N VAL A 252 28.19 15.60 -19.57
CA VAL A 252 27.54 14.80 -20.62
C VAL A 252 26.02 14.93 -20.54
N THR A 253 25.46 14.86 -19.34
CA THR A 253 24.02 14.99 -19.03
C THR A 253 23.50 16.43 -19.03
N GLU A 254 24.33 17.42 -19.40
CA GLU A 254 23.90 18.82 -19.41
C GLU A 254 22.74 19.06 -20.38
N ARG A 255 21.68 19.73 -19.88
CA ARG A 255 20.44 20.06 -20.62
C ARG A 255 19.61 18.84 -21.05
N VAL A 256 19.89 17.68 -20.49
CA VAL A 256 19.07 16.47 -20.64
C VAL A 256 17.98 16.47 -19.55
N TYR A 257 16.75 16.09 -19.90
CA TYR A 257 15.68 15.92 -18.91
C TYR A 257 16.06 14.87 -17.89
N TRP A 258 15.65 15.02 -16.63
CA TRP A 258 16.12 14.15 -15.56
C TRP A 258 15.71 12.68 -15.78
N GLN A 259 14.56 12.42 -16.41
CA GLN A 259 14.12 11.06 -16.77
C GLN A 259 15.06 10.43 -17.81
N CYS A 260 15.42 11.19 -18.85
CA CYS A 260 16.38 10.79 -19.87
C CYS A 260 17.78 10.62 -19.26
N ALA A 261 18.20 11.52 -18.35
CA ALA A 261 19.48 11.44 -17.67
C ALA A 261 19.56 10.17 -16.80
N LEU A 262 18.54 9.89 -15.99
CA LEU A 262 18.41 8.64 -15.25
C LEU A 262 18.49 7.44 -16.19
N GLY A 263 17.75 7.50 -17.30
CA GLY A 263 17.81 6.50 -18.35
C GLY A 263 19.23 6.27 -18.89
N MET A 264 20.00 7.34 -19.15
CA MET A 264 21.39 7.22 -19.60
C MET A 264 22.24 6.40 -18.63
N TYR A 265 22.05 6.56 -17.32
CA TYR A 265 22.72 5.72 -16.33
C TYR A 265 22.24 4.26 -16.36
N VAL A 266 20.97 4.03 -16.67
CA VAL A 266 20.37 2.69 -16.78
C VAL A 266 20.87 1.92 -18.02
N TRP A 267 21.06 2.57 -19.17
CA TRP A 267 21.50 1.86 -20.39
C TRP A 267 23.00 1.97 -20.67
N PHE A 268 23.69 3.06 -20.31
CA PHE A 268 25.14 3.21 -20.50
C PHE A 268 25.97 3.18 -19.21
N GLY A 269 25.36 3.52 -18.06
CA GLY A 269 26.08 3.59 -16.78
C GLY A 269 26.27 2.24 -16.08
N THR A 270 25.43 1.25 -16.38
CA THR A 270 25.48 -0.10 -15.77
C THR A 270 26.26 -1.09 -16.62
N ARG A 271 26.94 -2.05 -15.98
CA ARG A 271 27.48 -3.22 -16.70
C ARG A 271 26.35 -4.07 -17.25
N HIS A 272 26.58 -4.69 -18.41
CA HIS A 272 25.60 -5.56 -19.08
C HIS A 272 24.98 -6.59 -18.11
N GLY A 273 23.66 -6.76 -18.17
CA GLY A 273 22.91 -7.72 -17.35
C GLY A 273 22.57 -7.26 -15.92
N SER A 274 23.05 -6.10 -15.47
CA SER A 274 22.71 -5.55 -14.14
C SER A 274 21.82 -4.31 -14.25
N PHE A 275 20.91 -4.15 -13.28
CA PHE A 275 20.18 -2.90 -13.04
C PHE A 275 20.75 -2.28 -11.76
N ASP A 276 21.40 -1.12 -11.89
CA ASP A 276 22.03 -0.40 -10.78
C ASP A 276 21.94 1.11 -11.02
N LEU A 277 21.60 1.86 -9.98
CA LEU A 277 21.55 3.32 -9.98
C LEU A 277 22.56 3.95 -9.01
N SER A 278 23.48 3.17 -8.45
CA SER A 278 24.52 3.65 -7.54
C SER A 278 25.33 4.82 -8.12
N ARG A 279 25.68 4.74 -9.42
CA ARG A 279 26.39 5.80 -10.14
C ARG A 279 25.56 7.07 -10.28
N TYR A 280 24.26 6.92 -10.58
CA TYR A 280 23.33 8.04 -10.68
C TYR A 280 23.16 8.72 -9.31
N ASN A 281 22.92 7.93 -8.26
CA ASN A 281 22.77 8.44 -6.90
C ASN A 281 24.04 9.13 -6.41
N LYS A 282 25.22 8.58 -6.72
CA LYS A 282 26.50 9.22 -6.42
C LYS A 282 26.69 10.54 -7.18
N ALA A 283 26.24 10.60 -8.45
CA ALA A 283 26.31 11.84 -9.24
C ALA A 283 25.44 12.96 -8.67
N LEU A 284 24.38 12.61 -7.93
CA LEU A 284 23.44 13.55 -7.31
C LEU A 284 23.63 13.71 -5.79
N ASP A 285 24.62 13.06 -5.17
CA ASP A 285 24.84 13.13 -3.74
C ASP A 285 25.51 14.46 -3.32
N ASP A 286 24.72 15.34 -2.70
CA ASP A 286 25.18 16.63 -2.17
C ASP A 286 26.15 16.50 -0.98
N ARG A 287 26.19 15.34 -0.30
CA ARG A 287 27.02 15.14 0.90
C ARG A 287 28.50 14.94 0.57
N THR A 288 28.82 14.62 -0.67
CA THR A 288 30.18 14.30 -1.13
C THR A 288 30.85 15.46 -1.89
N ASN A 289 30.33 16.70 -1.75
CA ASN A 289 30.79 17.97 -2.33
C ASN A 289 32.28 18.38 -2.08
N SER A 290 33.11 17.46 -1.59
CA SER A 290 34.57 17.58 -1.50
C SER A 290 35.29 17.63 -2.87
N ASN A 291 34.64 17.24 -3.98
CA ASN A 291 35.25 17.21 -5.31
C ASN A 291 34.56 18.21 -6.28
N LEU A 292 35.32 19.14 -6.86
CA LEU A 292 34.84 20.14 -7.83
C LEU A 292 34.11 19.50 -9.03
N ASN A 293 34.57 18.34 -9.50
CA ASN A 293 33.95 17.64 -10.62
C ASN A 293 32.57 17.08 -10.24
N GLN A 294 32.42 16.61 -9.00
CA GLN A 294 31.15 16.12 -8.51
C GLN A 294 30.16 17.28 -8.35
N PHE A 295 30.58 18.39 -7.75
CA PHE A 295 29.77 19.61 -7.66
C PHE A 295 29.29 20.09 -9.04
N LYS A 296 30.19 20.13 -10.03
CA LYS A 296 29.82 20.50 -11.40
C LYS A 296 28.87 19.45 -12.03
N THR A 297 29.07 18.16 -11.76
CA THR A 297 28.16 17.11 -12.22
C THR A 297 26.75 17.32 -11.67
N THR A 298 26.62 17.55 -10.36
CA THR A 298 25.33 17.78 -9.69
C THR A 298 24.67 19.07 -10.17
N LYS A 299 25.44 20.14 -10.36
CA LYS A 299 24.93 21.42 -10.87
C LYS A 299 24.39 21.34 -12.30
N HIS A 300 24.99 20.48 -13.13
CA HIS A 300 24.69 20.40 -14.56
C HIS A 300 23.83 19.19 -14.96
N THR A 301 23.58 18.26 -14.03
CA THR A 301 22.64 17.13 -14.24
C THR A 301 21.28 17.51 -13.70
N ALA A 302 20.22 17.28 -14.48
CA ALA A 302 18.87 17.53 -14.01
C ALA A 302 18.50 16.58 -12.84
N VAL A 303 17.95 17.16 -11.77
CA VAL A 303 17.58 16.45 -10.54
C VAL A 303 16.12 15.96 -10.64
N PRO A 304 15.81 14.75 -10.15
CA PRO A 304 14.44 14.25 -10.04
C PRO A 304 13.57 15.10 -9.10
N ASP A 305 12.26 15.07 -9.35
CA ASP A 305 11.27 15.58 -8.39
C ASP A 305 11.11 14.56 -7.25
N ASP A 306 11.24 15.02 -6.00
CA ASP A 306 11.14 14.19 -4.79
C ASP A 306 9.70 13.66 -4.57
N ARG A 307 8.70 14.32 -5.13
CA ARG A 307 7.28 13.89 -5.11
C ARG A 307 6.94 12.86 -6.17
N CYS A 308 7.88 12.56 -7.07
CA CYS A 308 7.63 11.64 -8.17
C CYS A 308 7.53 10.20 -7.67
N LEU A 309 6.30 9.68 -7.59
CA LEU A 309 5.98 8.38 -6.99
C LEU A 309 6.77 7.20 -7.60
N TRP A 310 6.92 7.15 -8.92
CA TRP A 310 7.67 6.06 -9.57
C TRP A 310 9.16 6.18 -9.31
N TYR A 311 9.72 7.39 -9.20
CA TYR A 311 11.12 7.59 -8.84
C TYR A 311 11.38 7.17 -7.39
N GLN A 312 10.47 7.50 -6.47
CA GLN A 312 10.52 7.03 -5.09
C GLN A 312 10.52 5.50 -5.03
N LEU A 313 9.63 4.83 -5.77
CA LEU A 313 9.60 3.36 -5.86
C LEU A 313 10.92 2.79 -6.39
N LEU A 314 11.48 3.41 -7.43
CA LEU A 314 12.73 2.97 -8.03
C LEU A 314 13.90 3.04 -7.04
N GLN A 315 14.01 4.16 -6.31
CA GLN A 315 15.02 4.37 -5.27
C GLN A 315 14.84 3.42 -4.09
N TRP A 316 13.59 3.22 -3.67
CA TRP A 316 13.26 2.25 -2.64
C TRP A 316 13.69 0.85 -3.04
N TRP A 317 13.43 0.42 -4.29
CA TRP A 317 13.73 -0.93 -4.77
C TRP A 317 15.22 -1.28 -4.74
N ILE A 318 16.07 -0.31 -5.08
CA ILE A 318 17.53 -0.46 -5.07
C ILE A 318 18.17 -0.29 -3.67
N GLY A 319 17.35 -0.06 -2.63
CA GLY A 319 17.79 0.03 -1.23
C GLY A 319 18.11 1.45 -0.72
N ASN A 320 17.63 2.50 -1.40
CA ASN A 320 17.72 3.88 -0.91
C ASN A 320 16.35 4.35 -0.38
N ASP A 321 16.06 3.99 0.87
CA ASP A 321 14.79 4.26 1.55
C ASP A 321 14.55 5.75 1.86
N LYS A 322 15.60 6.56 1.93
CA LYS A 322 15.53 8.00 2.30
C LYS A 322 14.71 8.86 1.35
N VAL A 323 14.54 8.42 0.11
CA VAL A 323 13.79 9.15 -0.93
C VAL A 323 12.31 8.77 -0.91
N ALA A 324 11.96 7.63 -0.32
CA ALA A 324 10.62 7.06 -0.44
C ALA A 324 9.68 7.57 0.65
N ASN A 325 8.66 8.33 0.26
CA ASN A 325 7.53 8.65 1.13
C ASN A 325 6.38 7.66 0.88
N ILE A 326 6.48 6.47 1.48
CA ILE A 326 5.53 5.35 1.28
C ILE A 326 4.09 5.76 1.67
N ASP A 327 3.91 6.74 2.56
CA ASP A 327 2.60 7.24 2.96
C ASP A 327 1.81 7.88 1.80
N GLU A 328 2.48 8.35 0.76
CA GLU A 328 1.86 8.96 -0.43
C GLU A 328 1.48 7.93 -1.50
N TRP A 329 1.93 6.67 -1.36
CA TRP A 329 1.72 5.64 -2.37
C TRP A 329 0.30 5.06 -2.29
N PRO A 330 -0.21 4.47 -3.38
CA PRO A 330 -1.49 3.74 -3.35
C PRO A 330 -1.44 2.60 -2.32
N SER A 331 -2.33 2.61 -1.33
CA SER A 331 -2.33 1.65 -0.21
C SER A 331 -2.44 0.19 -0.65
N ASP A 332 -3.20 -0.06 -1.71
CA ASP A 332 -3.35 -1.38 -2.31
C ASP A 332 -2.06 -1.87 -2.97
N LEU A 333 -1.32 -0.96 -3.62
CA LEU A 333 0.01 -1.26 -4.14
C LEU A 333 0.95 -1.62 -3.00
N VAL A 334 1.04 -0.75 -1.98
CA VAL A 334 1.95 -0.96 -0.84
C VAL A 334 1.65 -2.30 -0.15
N TRP A 335 0.37 -2.63 0.06
CA TRP A 335 -0.01 -3.92 0.61
C TRP A 335 0.41 -5.09 -0.28
N LEU A 336 0.17 -5.06 -1.59
CA LEU A 336 0.64 -6.13 -2.49
C LEU A 336 2.17 -6.27 -2.43
N LEU A 337 2.89 -5.14 -2.42
CA LEU A 337 4.33 -5.13 -2.27
C LEU A 337 4.79 -5.78 -0.95
N THR A 338 4.03 -5.68 0.15
CA THR A 338 4.33 -6.40 1.40
C THR A 338 4.18 -7.93 1.29
N VAL A 339 3.31 -8.40 0.40
CA VAL A 339 2.99 -9.84 0.24
C VAL A 339 3.87 -10.50 -0.83
N TYR A 340 4.10 -9.83 -1.96
CA TYR A 340 4.97 -10.33 -3.02
C TYR A 340 6.44 -10.27 -2.60
N LYS A 341 7.28 -11.11 -3.20
CA LYS A 341 8.71 -11.19 -2.86
C LYS A 341 9.41 -9.88 -3.26
N GLN A 342 10.04 -9.22 -2.29
CA GLN A 342 10.78 -7.97 -2.50
C GLN A 342 12.20 -8.05 -1.95
N PRO A 343 13.14 -7.27 -2.50
CA PRO A 343 14.49 -7.15 -1.94
C PRO A 343 14.49 -6.48 -0.55
N ASN A 344 13.53 -5.60 -0.28
CA ASN A 344 13.42 -4.84 0.96
C ASN A 344 12.15 -5.21 1.73
N THR A 345 12.26 -5.25 3.07
CA THR A 345 11.11 -5.54 3.94
C THR A 345 10.26 -4.29 4.15
N MET A 346 8.99 -4.35 3.80
CA MET A 346 8.02 -3.33 4.19
C MET A 346 7.50 -3.56 5.62
N ASP A 347 7.19 -2.47 6.31
CA ASP A 347 6.60 -2.50 7.64
C ASP A 347 5.15 -3.01 7.58
N GLU A 348 4.80 -3.90 8.52
CA GLU A 348 3.47 -4.51 8.64
C GLU A 348 2.37 -3.45 8.88
N LYS A 349 2.72 -2.28 9.42
CA LYS A 349 1.77 -1.15 9.56
C LYS A 349 1.08 -0.77 8.26
N TYR A 350 1.75 -0.91 7.12
CA TYR A 350 1.15 -0.57 5.82
C TYR A 350 0.15 -1.62 5.36
N ALA A 351 0.39 -2.90 5.70
CA ALA A 351 -0.59 -3.94 5.46
C ALA A 351 -1.84 -3.73 6.32
N LEU A 352 -1.67 -3.33 7.58
CA LEU A 352 -2.78 -2.98 8.47
C LEU A 352 -3.63 -1.82 7.94
N ARG A 353 -3.01 -0.76 7.40
CA ARG A 353 -3.74 0.36 6.79
C ARG A 353 -4.64 -0.06 5.63
N TRP A 354 -4.20 -1.01 4.81
CA TRP A 354 -5.04 -1.53 3.73
C TRP A 354 -6.23 -2.31 4.27
N ILE A 355 -6.00 -3.12 5.30
CA ILE A 355 -7.07 -3.89 5.97
C ILE A 355 -8.08 -2.95 6.61
N GLU A 356 -7.63 -1.94 7.35
CA GLU A 356 -8.48 -0.88 7.93
C GLU A 356 -9.25 -0.11 6.85
N TYR A 357 -8.61 0.18 5.72
CA TYR A 357 -9.30 0.79 4.59
C TYR A 357 -10.45 -0.10 4.09
N LEU A 358 -10.24 -1.41 3.91
CA LEU A 358 -11.29 -2.34 3.51
C LEU A 358 -12.43 -2.42 4.54
N GLU A 359 -12.13 -2.36 5.83
CA GLU A 359 -13.12 -2.28 6.91
C GLU A 359 -14.00 -1.04 6.77
N THR A 360 -13.39 0.14 6.60
CA THR A 360 -14.13 1.41 6.46
C THR A 360 -14.96 1.53 5.17
N GLN A 361 -14.82 0.59 4.25
CA GLN A 361 -15.58 0.53 3.00
C GLN A 361 -16.58 -0.64 2.99
N ASP A 362 -16.93 -1.19 4.16
CA ASP A 362 -17.87 -2.30 4.32
C ASP A 362 -17.48 -3.57 3.54
N MET A 363 -16.17 -3.78 3.33
CA MET A 363 -15.61 -4.94 2.64
C MET A 363 -14.97 -5.93 3.63
N ALA A 364 -15.67 -6.22 4.72
CA ALA A 364 -15.17 -7.04 5.83
C ALA A 364 -14.64 -8.42 5.39
N GLU A 365 -15.31 -9.11 4.45
CA GLU A 365 -14.84 -10.41 3.95
C GLU A 365 -13.48 -10.32 3.24
N LEU A 366 -13.23 -9.22 2.51
CA LEU A 366 -11.94 -9.00 1.85
C LEU A 366 -10.87 -8.59 2.87
N ALA A 367 -11.24 -7.80 3.88
CA ALA A 367 -10.36 -7.45 5.00
C ALA A 367 -9.91 -8.70 5.78
N ILE A 368 -10.85 -9.61 6.05
CA ILE A 368 -10.57 -10.93 6.66
C ILE A 368 -9.56 -11.70 5.79
N TYR A 369 -9.79 -11.79 4.48
CA TYR A 369 -8.89 -12.51 3.58
C TYR A 369 -7.48 -11.90 3.58
N ALA A 370 -7.37 -10.57 3.47
CA ALA A 370 -6.11 -9.86 3.50
C ALA A 370 -5.36 -10.05 4.84
N THR A 371 -6.08 -10.13 5.95
CA THR A 371 -5.52 -10.33 7.30
C THR A 371 -4.76 -11.66 7.44
N LEU A 372 -5.16 -12.70 6.68
CA LEU A 372 -4.49 -14.00 6.73
C LEU A 372 -3.01 -13.96 6.29
N PHE A 373 -2.59 -12.90 5.59
CA PHE A 373 -1.21 -12.71 5.11
C PHE A 373 -0.33 -11.88 6.06
N LEU A 374 -0.88 -11.44 7.21
CA LEU A 374 -0.08 -10.80 8.26
C LEU A 374 0.83 -11.82 8.95
N LYS A 375 1.89 -11.33 9.61
CA LYS A 375 2.77 -12.16 10.44
C LYS A 375 2.04 -12.71 11.66
N ARG A 376 1.09 -11.94 12.21
CA ARG A 376 0.25 -12.29 13.36
C ARG A 376 -1.23 -12.05 13.06
N PRO A 377 -1.89 -12.93 12.28
CA PRO A 377 -3.23 -12.70 11.79
C PRO A 377 -4.32 -12.73 12.88
N ALA A 378 -4.11 -13.46 13.97
CA ALA A 378 -5.16 -13.80 14.93
C ALA A 378 -5.80 -12.58 15.64
N GLU A 379 -4.99 -11.60 16.06
CA GLU A 379 -5.48 -10.45 16.82
C GLU A 379 -6.41 -9.56 15.97
N LYS A 380 -5.93 -9.14 14.79
CA LYS A 380 -6.71 -8.32 13.87
C LYS A 380 -7.91 -9.08 13.31
N LEU A 381 -7.77 -10.37 13.02
CA LEU A 381 -8.87 -11.20 12.53
C LEU A 381 -10.01 -11.30 13.56
N ASN A 382 -9.69 -11.53 14.83
CA ASN A 382 -10.70 -11.59 15.90
C ASN A 382 -11.45 -10.27 16.06
N HIS A 383 -10.75 -9.15 15.91
CA HIS A 383 -11.37 -7.83 15.92
C HIS A 383 -12.37 -7.67 14.76
N ILE A 384 -11.96 -7.97 13.52
CA ILE A 384 -12.83 -7.84 12.34
C ILE A 384 -14.05 -8.77 12.45
N LEU A 385 -13.86 -10.01 12.89
CA LEU A 385 -14.96 -10.97 13.02
C LEU A 385 -16.01 -10.56 14.05
N ARG A 386 -15.62 -9.81 15.09
CA ARG A 386 -16.51 -9.32 16.15
C ARG A 386 -17.19 -8.02 15.75
N GLU A 387 -16.43 -7.04 15.28
CA GLU A 387 -16.89 -5.65 15.10
C GLU A 387 -17.50 -5.36 13.73
N CYS A 388 -17.13 -6.11 12.68
CA CYS A 388 -17.60 -5.83 11.33
C CYS A 388 -18.79 -6.71 10.93
N GLU A 389 -19.69 -6.15 10.10
CA GLU A 389 -20.76 -6.91 9.48
C GLU A 389 -20.22 -7.74 8.31
N TRP A 390 -20.46 -9.04 8.35
CA TRP A 390 -20.10 -9.96 7.27
C TRP A 390 -21.25 -10.96 7.03
N SER A 391 -21.42 -11.37 5.77
CA SER A 391 -22.65 -12.02 5.32
C SER A 391 -22.51 -13.54 5.10
N ASN A 392 -21.33 -14.01 4.69
CA ASN A 392 -21.16 -15.37 4.20
C ASN A 392 -20.32 -16.26 5.13
N GLU A 393 -20.97 -16.83 6.15
CA GLU A 393 -20.33 -17.77 7.10
C GLU A 393 -19.71 -18.98 6.39
N ALA A 394 -20.44 -19.55 5.43
CA ALA A 394 -19.99 -20.74 4.71
C ALA A 394 -18.68 -20.48 3.95
N LYS A 395 -18.52 -19.29 3.38
CA LYS A 395 -17.28 -18.88 2.70
C LYS A 395 -16.12 -18.73 3.69
N LEU A 396 -16.34 -18.13 4.87
CA LEU A 396 -15.29 -18.00 5.89
C LEU A 396 -14.78 -19.37 6.37
N ILE A 397 -15.69 -20.31 6.63
CA ILE A 397 -15.34 -21.63 7.16
C ILE A 397 -14.77 -22.53 6.06
N ASN A 398 -15.44 -22.60 4.89
CA ASN A 398 -15.11 -23.58 3.87
C ASN A 398 -14.05 -23.09 2.88
N SER A 399 -14.10 -21.81 2.49
CA SER A 399 -13.18 -21.26 1.49
C SER A 399 -11.97 -20.60 2.13
N TYR A 400 -12.16 -19.89 3.25
CA TYR A 400 -11.04 -19.24 3.97
C TYR A 400 -10.47 -20.12 5.07
N HIS A 401 -11.06 -21.30 5.30
CA HIS A 401 -10.58 -22.27 6.31
C HIS A 401 -10.43 -21.68 7.72
N ILE A 402 -11.24 -20.66 8.05
CA ILE A 402 -11.24 -20.10 9.41
C ILE A 402 -11.89 -21.13 10.34
N PRO A 403 -11.27 -21.45 11.50
CA PRO A 403 -11.82 -22.40 12.44
C PRO A 403 -13.26 -22.03 12.82
N LYS A 404 -14.18 -22.98 12.63
CA LYS A 404 -15.61 -22.83 13.00
C LYS A 404 -15.76 -22.25 14.40
N LYS A 405 -15.01 -22.80 15.36
CA LYS A 405 -14.99 -22.36 16.75
C LYS A 405 -14.67 -20.87 16.91
N GLN A 406 -13.70 -20.34 16.17
CA GLN A 406 -13.29 -18.94 16.23
C GLN A 406 -14.37 -18.00 15.68
N VAL A 407 -15.04 -18.40 14.59
CA VAL A 407 -16.18 -17.67 14.01
C VAL A 407 -17.33 -17.53 15.02
N TYR A 408 -17.72 -18.63 15.67
CA TYR A 408 -18.81 -18.61 16.64
C TYR A 408 -18.44 -17.90 17.95
N ILE A 409 -17.17 -17.91 18.38
CA ILE A 409 -16.71 -17.08 19.51
C ILE A 409 -16.93 -15.60 19.17
N ALA A 410 -16.52 -15.16 17.99
CA ALA A 410 -16.65 -13.76 17.60
C ALA A 410 -18.12 -13.32 17.53
N LYS A 411 -19.00 -14.17 16.96
CA LYS A 411 -20.45 -13.93 16.96
C LYS A 411 -21.04 -13.86 18.37
N ALA A 412 -20.63 -14.77 19.25
CA ALA A 412 -21.10 -14.78 20.63
C ALA A 412 -20.70 -13.50 21.37
N LEU A 413 -19.46 -13.03 21.19
CA LEU A 413 -18.98 -11.78 21.79
C LEU A 413 -19.72 -10.55 21.24
N ASN A 414 -19.99 -10.49 19.93
CA ASN A 414 -20.79 -9.41 19.36
C ASN A 414 -22.23 -9.41 19.89
N ALA A 415 -22.87 -10.59 19.96
CA ALA A 415 -24.19 -10.74 20.55
C ALA A 415 -24.23 -10.30 22.03
N HIS A 416 -23.17 -10.62 22.79
CA HIS A 416 -23.00 -10.17 24.17
C HIS A 416 -22.93 -8.64 24.27
N ASP A 417 -22.10 -7.99 23.43
CA ASP A 417 -21.98 -6.53 23.39
C ASP A 417 -23.30 -5.85 23.00
N SER A 418 -24.10 -6.53 22.17
CA SER A 418 -25.44 -6.11 21.73
C SER A 418 -26.54 -6.47 22.73
N TRP A 419 -26.21 -7.04 23.90
CA TRP A 419 -27.14 -7.48 24.94
C TRP A 419 -28.14 -8.58 24.48
N ASP A 420 -27.82 -9.29 23.40
CA ASP A 420 -28.55 -10.44 22.88
C ASP A 420 -27.97 -11.75 23.44
N TYR A 421 -28.30 -12.03 24.70
CA TYR A 421 -27.85 -13.23 25.39
C TYR A 421 -28.42 -14.53 24.81
N GLU A 422 -29.55 -14.48 24.08
CA GLU A 422 -30.10 -15.66 23.40
C GLU A 422 -29.24 -16.00 22.17
N GLY A 423 -28.86 -14.98 21.39
CA GLY A 423 -27.90 -15.11 20.30
C GLY A 423 -26.52 -15.57 20.76
N GLU A 424 -26.01 -15.01 21.87
CA GLU A 424 -24.75 -15.42 22.50
C GLU A 424 -24.77 -16.93 22.84
N PHE A 425 -25.80 -17.38 23.56
CA PHE A 425 -25.96 -18.77 23.97
C PHE A 425 -25.99 -19.73 22.77
N LYS A 426 -26.81 -19.43 21.76
CA LYS A 426 -26.92 -20.26 20.54
C LYS A 426 -25.58 -20.36 19.81
N CYS A 427 -24.86 -19.24 19.68
CA CYS A 427 -23.54 -19.22 19.02
C CYS A 427 -22.51 -20.08 19.79
N LEU A 428 -22.48 -20.00 21.12
CA LEU A 428 -21.56 -20.79 21.95
C LEU A 428 -21.82 -22.30 21.83
N ILE A 429 -23.09 -22.71 21.79
CA ILE A 429 -23.47 -24.11 21.53
C ILE A 429 -23.00 -24.55 20.13
N GLN A 430 -23.29 -23.75 19.10
CA GLN A 430 -22.89 -24.06 17.71
C GLN A 430 -21.36 -24.11 17.52
N GLY A 431 -20.61 -23.33 18.32
CA GLY A 431 -19.16 -23.36 18.41
C GLY A 431 -18.57 -24.49 19.25
N GLY A 432 -19.41 -25.31 19.90
CA GLY A 432 -18.98 -26.43 20.76
C GLY A 432 -18.38 -26.01 22.11
N LEU A 433 -18.68 -24.80 22.57
CA LEU A 433 -18.16 -24.21 23.81
C LEU A 433 -19.14 -24.42 24.97
N LYS A 434 -19.26 -25.68 25.40
CA LYS A 434 -20.28 -26.11 26.38
C LYS A 434 -20.20 -25.33 27.70
N GLU A 435 -19.02 -25.19 28.28
CA GLU A 435 -18.85 -24.49 29.56
C GLU A 435 -19.17 -23.00 29.45
N GLN A 436 -18.74 -22.35 28.36
CA GLN A 436 -19.06 -20.93 28.14
C GLN A 436 -20.55 -20.73 27.88
N ALA A 437 -21.19 -21.62 27.10
CA ALA A 437 -22.63 -21.59 26.88
C ALA A 437 -23.40 -21.74 28.20
N LYS A 438 -22.95 -22.66 29.07
CA LYS A 438 -23.49 -22.83 30.42
C LYS A 438 -23.35 -21.57 31.26
N MET A 439 -22.16 -20.94 31.27
CA MET A 439 -21.96 -19.70 32.00
C MET A 439 -22.86 -18.59 31.47
N ALA A 440 -22.97 -18.42 30.14
CA ALA A 440 -23.85 -17.42 29.54
C ALA A 440 -25.32 -17.66 29.90
N LEU A 441 -25.75 -18.92 29.88
CA LEU A 441 -27.10 -19.35 30.25
C LEU A 441 -27.42 -18.98 31.71
N LEU A 442 -26.55 -19.39 32.65
CA LEU A 442 -26.76 -19.20 34.08
C LEU A 442 -26.65 -17.73 34.50
N HIS A 443 -25.68 -17.00 33.96
CA HIS A 443 -25.36 -15.66 34.44
C HIS A 443 -26.19 -14.55 33.79
N PHE A 444 -26.64 -14.75 32.55
CA PHE A 444 -27.28 -13.70 31.76
C PHE A 444 -28.64 -14.10 31.21
N LEU A 445 -28.74 -15.25 30.52
CA LEU A 445 -29.96 -15.61 29.81
C LEU A 445 -31.11 -15.97 30.75
N LEU A 446 -30.92 -16.92 31.67
CA LEU A 446 -31.97 -17.32 32.62
C LEU A 446 -32.41 -16.17 33.54
N PRO A 447 -31.51 -15.38 34.15
CA PRO A 447 -31.93 -14.25 34.97
C PRO A 447 -32.71 -13.19 34.19
N LYS A 448 -32.42 -12.99 32.90
CA LYS A 448 -33.14 -12.02 32.05
C LYS A 448 -34.52 -12.54 31.63
N THR A 449 -34.67 -13.86 31.48
CA THR A 449 -35.92 -14.47 31.02
C THR A 449 -36.86 -14.86 32.13
N TYR A 450 -36.37 -14.92 33.38
CA TYR A 450 -37.17 -15.32 34.52
C TYR A 450 -38.25 -14.30 34.83
N ASP A 451 -39.47 -14.82 34.84
CA ASP A 451 -40.70 -14.20 35.31
C ASP A 451 -41.58 -15.38 35.78
N GLU A 452 -42.42 -15.19 36.78
CA GLU A 452 -43.24 -16.27 37.38
C GLU A 452 -44.38 -16.75 36.47
N ASN A 453 -44.45 -16.22 35.24
CA ASN A 453 -45.45 -16.61 34.26
C ASN A 453 -45.06 -17.90 33.51
N ASP A 454 -46.07 -18.69 33.12
CA ASP A 454 -45.89 -19.97 32.43
C ASP A 454 -45.05 -19.87 31.14
N ALA A 455 -45.11 -18.74 30.42
CA ALA A 455 -44.38 -18.55 29.17
C ALA A 455 -42.86 -18.42 29.40
N ALA A 456 -42.46 -17.68 30.43
CA ALA A 456 -41.08 -17.49 30.86
C ALA A 456 -40.48 -18.78 31.43
N LEU A 457 -41.26 -19.52 32.23
CA LEU A 457 -40.87 -20.84 32.73
C LEU A 457 -40.64 -21.82 31.57
N LYS A 458 -41.59 -21.92 30.62
CA LYS A 458 -41.45 -22.76 29.41
C LYS A 458 -40.22 -22.36 28.58
N LYS A 459 -39.97 -21.06 28.42
CA LYS A 459 -38.81 -20.55 27.67
C LYS A 459 -37.49 -20.92 28.37
N SER A 460 -37.44 -20.86 29.69
CA SER A 460 -36.27 -21.25 30.49
C SER A 460 -35.99 -22.75 30.41
N ILE A 461 -37.04 -23.60 30.48
CA ILE A 461 -36.94 -25.05 30.28
C ILE A 461 -36.40 -25.38 28.88
N HIS A 462 -36.87 -24.66 27.85
CA HIS A 462 -36.40 -24.83 26.49
C HIS A 462 -34.88 -24.59 26.38
N PHE A 463 -34.38 -23.47 26.90
CA PHE A 463 -32.93 -23.18 26.87
C PHE A 463 -32.10 -24.21 27.64
N LEU A 464 -32.57 -24.63 28.82
CA LEU A 464 -31.91 -25.68 29.60
C LEU A 464 -31.87 -27.03 28.84
N SER A 465 -32.89 -27.30 28.02
CA SER A 465 -32.97 -28.53 27.22
C SER A 465 -32.10 -28.47 25.95
N GLU A 466 -31.79 -27.28 25.43
CA GLU A 466 -30.88 -27.10 24.29
C GLU A 466 -29.40 -27.35 24.66
N MET A 467 -29.05 -27.37 25.94
CA MET A 467 -27.68 -27.65 26.38
C MET A 467 -27.22 -29.06 25.97
N PRO A 468 -26.03 -29.23 25.37
CA PRO A 468 -25.56 -30.55 24.93
C PRO A 468 -25.17 -31.49 26.08
N GLY A 469 -25.97 -32.53 26.32
CA GLY A 469 -25.80 -33.48 27.44
C GLY A 469 -26.44 -32.98 28.75
N PRO A 470 -27.70 -32.53 28.73
CA PRO A 470 -28.31 -31.86 29.88
C PRO A 470 -28.53 -32.79 31.09
N GLU A 471 -28.60 -34.10 30.84
CA GLU A 471 -28.71 -35.12 31.89
C GLU A 471 -27.39 -35.42 32.60
N ASP A 472 -26.26 -35.10 31.95
CA ASP A 472 -24.91 -35.34 32.48
C ASP A 472 -24.42 -34.17 33.33
N ASP A 473 -25.06 -33.00 33.23
CA ASP A 473 -24.75 -31.80 34.02
C ASP A 473 -25.77 -31.63 35.14
N ALA A 474 -25.36 -31.97 36.37
CA ALA A 474 -26.21 -31.92 37.55
C ALA A 474 -26.86 -30.54 37.78
N GLU A 475 -26.19 -29.45 37.42
CA GLU A 475 -26.70 -28.10 37.67
C GLU A 475 -27.80 -27.72 36.69
N ILE A 476 -27.59 -28.05 35.42
CA ILE A 476 -28.59 -27.85 34.36
C ILE A 476 -29.82 -28.71 34.65
N LYS A 477 -29.61 -29.96 35.09
CA LYS A 477 -30.68 -30.87 35.48
C LYS A 477 -31.50 -30.33 36.66
N THR A 478 -30.85 -29.95 37.76
CA THR A 478 -31.52 -29.36 38.94
C THR A 478 -32.37 -28.16 38.53
N LEU A 479 -31.82 -27.24 37.73
CA LEU A 479 -32.57 -26.07 37.28
C LEU A 479 -33.77 -26.46 36.41
N ARG A 480 -33.58 -27.34 35.43
CA ARG A 480 -34.67 -27.78 34.55
C ARG A 480 -35.80 -28.44 35.32
N ASP A 481 -35.46 -29.34 36.25
CA ASP A 481 -36.42 -30.06 37.06
C ASP A 481 -37.16 -29.09 38.00
N THR A 482 -36.46 -28.09 38.55
CA THR A 482 -37.06 -26.97 39.33
C THR A 482 -38.08 -26.18 38.51
N TYR A 483 -37.68 -25.70 37.32
CA TYR A 483 -38.58 -24.95 36.44
C TYR A 483 -39.79 -25.78 36.01
N THR A 484 -39.61 -27.09 35.82
CA THR A 484 -40.69 -28.01 35.46
C THR A 484 -41.67 -28.19 36.61
N ALA A 485 -41.19 -28.32 37.86
CA ALA A 485 -42.04 -28.41 39.04
C ALA A 485 -42.85 -27.12 39.30
N LEU A 486 -42.23 -25.95 39.07
CA LEU A 486 -42.94 -24.67 39.17
C LEU A 486 -44.02 -24.49 38.10
N LEU A 487 -43.82 -25.07 36.91
CA LEU A 487 -44.81 -25.06 35.84
C LEU A 487 -45.92 -26.10 36.06
N ASP A 488 -45.54 -27.30 36.49
CA ASP A 488 -46.41 -28.43 36.76
C ASP A 488 -46.62 -28.57 38.27
N LYS A 489 -47.48 -27.68 38.80
CA LYS A 489 -47.76 -27.49 40.24
C LYS A 489 -48.19 -28.76 40.98
N ASP A 490 -48.55 -29.82 40.24
CA ASP A 490 -48.94 -31.13 40.76
C ASP A 490 -47.72 -32.02 41.11
N ASN A 491 -46.49 -31.62 40.76
CA ASN A 491 -45.25 -32.41 40.95
C ASN A 491 -44.27 -31.78 41.96
N MET A 492 -44.80 -31.35 43.12
CA MET A 492 -44.04 -30.67 44.19
C MET A 492 -43.43 -31.62 45.25
N GLU A 493 -43.57 -32.95 45.11
CA GLU A 493 -43.06 -33.95 46.07
C GLU A 493 -41.54 -33.90 46.32
N HIS A 494 -40.80 -33.15 45.50
CA HIS A 494 -39.33 -33.00 45.59
C HIS A 494 -38.87 -31.56 45.86
N ALA A 495 -39.76 -30.64 46.23
CA ALA A 495 -39.44 -29.23 46.46
C ALA A 495 -38.30 -29.01 47.48
N ASP A 496 -38.32 -29.71 48.62
CA ASP A 496 -37.25 -29.67 49.64
C ASP A 496 -35.86 -30.05 49.10
N ARG A 497 -35.82 -31.00 48.16
CA ARG A 497 -34.57 -31.42 47.51
C ARG A 497 -34.07 -30.30 46.59
N TYR A 498 -34.95 -29.76 45.76
CA TYR A 498 -34.61 -28.67 44.84
C TYR A 498 -34.12 -27.43 45.57
N ILE A 499 -34.78 -27.01 46.67
CA ILE A 499 -34.34 -25.87 47.49
C ILE A 499 -32.90 -26.07 47.98
N LYS A 500 -32.56 -27.26 48.50
CA LYS A 500 -31.19 -27.55 48.96
C LYS A 500 -30.17 -27.51 47.82
N GLU A 501 -30.50 -28.04 46.65
CA GLU A 501 -29.62 -28.03 45.48
C GLU A 501 -29.44 -26.59 44.93
N LEU A 502 -30.49 -25.77 44.91
CA LEU A 502 -30.41 -24.35 44.52
C LEU A 502 -29.55 -23.53 45.51
N GLN A 503 -29.66 -23.80 46.81
CA GLN A 503 -28.79 -23.18 47.83
C GLN A 503 -27.32 -23.57 47.64
N GLN A 504 -27.04 -24.81 47.26
CA GLN A 504 -25.68 -25.25 46.93
C GLN A 504 -25.16 -24.54 45.67
N LEU A 505 -26.01 -24.33 44.66
CA LEU A 505 -25.67 -23.54 43.46
C LEU A 505 -25.37 -22.08 43.82
N GLN A 506 -26.16 -21.47 44.72
CA GLN A 506 -25.89 -20.12 45.22
C GLN A 506 -24.52 -20.05 45.91
N GLN A 507 -24.14 -21.05 46.72
CA GLN A 507 -22.82 -21.06 47.35
C GLN A 507 -21.68 -21.24 46.33
N LYS A 508 -21.93 -21.98 45.25
CA LYS A 508 -20.94 -22.28 44.22
C LYS A 508 -20.61 -21.07 43.35
N TYR A 509 -21.61 -20.30 42.93
CA TYR A 509 -21.45 -19.16 42.04
C TYR A 509 -21.44 -17.83 42.80
N LYS A 510 -20.70 -16.83 42.33
CA LYS A 510 -20.63 -15.50 42.97
C LYS A 510 -21.44 -14.42 42.26
N SER A 511 -22.22 -14.79 41.24
CA SER A 511 -22.95 -13.82 40.41
C SER A 511 -24.20 -13.34 41.10
N GLN A 512 -24.33 -12.01 41.25
CA GLN A 512 -25.50 -11.38 41.87
C GLN A 512 -26.80 -11.65 41.09
N ASN A 513 -26.74 -11.62 39.75
CA ASN A 513 -27.91 -11.89 38.91
C ASN A 513 -28.39 -13.34 39.07
N LEU A 514 -27.45 -14.28 39.10
CA LEU A 514 -27.77 -15.70 39.32
C LEU A 514 -28.27 -15.93 40.74
N HIS A 515 -27.69 -15.28 41.76
CA HIS A 515 -28.20 -15.36 43.13
C HIS A 515 -29.63 -14.88 43.25
N THR A 516 -29.95 -13.75 42.61
CA THR A 516 -31.30 -13.18 42.59
C THR A 516 -32.28 -14.16 41.94
N LEU A 517 -31.89 -14.74 40.80
CA LEU A 517 -32.68 -15.78 40.14
C LEU A 517 -32.91 -17.00 41.05
N LEU A 518 -31.84 -17.55 41.61
CA LEU A 518 -31.92 -18.74 42.47
C LEU A 518 -32.75 -18.46 43.73
N GLN A 519 -32.67 -17.25 44.28
CA GLN A 519 -33.47 -16.83 45.42
C GLN A 519 -34.96 -16.74 45.05
N GLY A 520 -35.29 -16.14 43.90
CA GLY A 520 -36.66 -16.11 43.39
C GLY A 520 -37.23 -17.52 43.18
N LEU A 521 -36.44 -18.43 42.59
CA LEU A 521 -36.86 -19.83 42.43
C LEU A 521 -37.10 -20.54 43.77
N ILE A 522 -36.26 -20.29 44.79
CA ILE A 522 -36.44 -20.84 46.14
C ILE A 522 -37.73 -20.28 46.77
N GLU A 523 -37.96 -18.98 46.67
CA GLU A 523 -39.15 -18.32 47.20
C GLU A 523 -40.43 -18.84 46.52
N SER A 524 -40.45 -18.94 45.19
CA SER A 524 -41.58 -19.51 44.46
C SER A 524 -41.84 -20.96 44.88
N LEU A 525 -40.80 -21.79 45.08
CA LEU A 525 -40.98 -23.17 45.56
C LEU A 525 -41.56 -23.20 46.98
N MET A 526 -41.11 -22.31 47.87
CA MET A 526 -41.63 -22.21 49.24
C MET A 526 -43.09 -21.76 49.28
N ASP A 527 -43.54 -20.92 48.36
CA ASP A 527 -44.93 -20.45 48.29
C ASP A 527 -45.93 -21.56 47.86
N TYR A 528 -45.45 -22.63 47.23
CA TYR A 528 -46.25 -23.79 46.82
C TYR A 528 -46.16 -25.00 47.76
N MET A 529 -45.29 -24.94 48.77
CA MET A 529 -45.21 -25.92 49.86
C MET A 529 -46.18 -25.56 50.99
#